data_AF-A0A445N2U4-F1
#
_entry.id   AF-A0A445N2U4-F1
#
_cell.length_a   1.000
_cell.length_b   1.000
_cell.length_c   1.000
_cell.angle_alpha   90.00
_cell.angle_beta   90.00
_cell.angle_gamma   90.00
#
_symmetry.space_group_name_H-M   'P 1'
#
loop_
_entity.id
_entity.type
_entity.pdbx_description
1 polymer ?
#
loop_
_entity_poly.entity_id
_entity_poly.type
_entity_poly.pdbx_seq_one_letter_code
_entity_poly.pdbx_strand_id
1 'polypeptide(L)' 'MMTVMAAAMGLMPIMWSMGTGADVMKRIAAPMVGGLFTSFIMELLVYPAIYLLWKRREAFRM' A
#
# COMPACT_ATOMS: atom_id res chain seq x y z
N MET A 1 10.35 1.10 -2.97
CA MET A 1 10.14 0.45 -1.65
C MET A 1 10.35 1.39 -0.45
N MET A 2 11.09 2.51 -0.60
CA MET A 2 11.33 3.48 0.49
C MET A 2 10.05 4.06 1.11
N THR A 3 9.04 4.36 0.29
CA THR A 3 7.76 4.95 0.72
C THR A 3 6.94 4.00 1.59
N VAL A 4 6.81 2.73 1.19
CA VAL A 4 6.10 1.69 1.94
C VAL A 4 6.78 1.43 3.28
N MET A 5 8.13 1.36 3.29
CA MET A 5 8.90 1.16 4.51
C MET A 5 8.73 2.34 5.48
N ALA A 6 8.81 3.58 4.99
CA ALA A 6 8.61 4.77 5.81
C ALA A 6 7.19 4.80 6.43
N ALA A 7 6.16 4.49 5.64
CA ALA A 7 4.79 4.45 6.13
C ALA A 7 4.56 3.31 7.14
N ALA A 8 5.10 2.11 6.87
CA ALA A 8 5.01 0.97 7.78
C ALA A 8 5.70 1.28 9.12
N MET A 9 6.91 1.85 9.10
CA MET A 9 7.64 2.23 10.32
C MET A 9 6.94 3.34 11.11
N GLY A 10 6.25 4.27 10.44
CA GLY A 10 5.48 5.33 11.11
C GLY A 10 4.16 4.85 11.73
N LEU A 11 3.48 3.90 11.08
CA LEU A 11 2.18 3.38 11.53
C LEU A 11 2.31 2.26 12.58
N MET A 12 3.39 1.47 12.53
CA MET A 12 3.64 0.36 13.45
C MET A 12 3.62 0.77 14.94
N PRO A 13 4.31 1.84 15.40
CA PRO A 13 4.29 2.22 16.82
C PRO A 13 2.93 2.76 17.28
N ILE A 14 2.12 3.31 16.37
CA ILE A 14 0.76 3.80 16.69
C ILE A 14 -0.13 2.63 17.14
N MET A 15 0.06 1.44 16.54
CA MET A 15 -0.68 0.23 16.92
C MET A 15 -0.33 -0.27 18.33
N TRP A 16 0.90 -0.07 18.79
CA TRP A 16 1.37 -0.48 20.12
C TRP A 16 1.19 0.57 21.21
N SER A 17 0.77 1.79 20.87
CA SER A 17 0.54 2.85 21.86
C SER A 17 -0.61 2.48 22.81
N MET A 18 -0.38 2.62 24.13
CA MET A 18 -1.36 2.34 25.20
C MET A 18 -1.68 3.58 26.06
N GLY A 19 -1.52 4.78 25.50
CA GLY A 19 -1.86 6.05 26.15
C GLY A 19 -3.33 6.48 25.98
N THR A 20 -3.73 7.55 26.66
CA THR A 20 -5.02 8.22 26.45
C THR A 20 -5.17 8.69 24.99
N GLY A 21 -6.29 8.36 24.35
CA GLY A 21 -6.53 8.67 22.93
C GLY A 21 -5.95 7.64 21.93
N ALA A 22 -5.25 6.61 22.41
CA ALA A 22 -4.70 5.57 21.54
C ALA A 22 -5.78 4.79 20.76
N ASP A 23 -6.97 4.59 21.33
CA ASP A 23 -8.06 3.90 20.64
C ASP A 23 -8.53 4.65 19.39
N VAL A 24 -8.51 5.99 19.43
CA VAL A 24 -8.86 6.83 18.27
C VAL A 24 -7.76 6.73 17.21
N MET A 25 -6.49 6.83 17.63
CA MET A 25 -5.37 6.73 16.69
C MET A 25 -5.26 5.36 16.04
N LYS A 26 -5.47 4.27 16.78
CA LYS A 26 -5.49 2.90 16.24
C LYS A 26 -6.59 2.70 15.21
N ARG A 27 -7.79 3.25 15.43
CA ARG A 27 -8.90 3.17 14.46
C ARG A 27 -8.60 3.87 13.14
N ILE A 28 -7.77 4.91 13.15
CA ILE A 28 -7.33 5.62 11.94
C ILE A 28 -6.15 4.90 11.29
N ALA A 29 -5.18 4.43 12.08
CA ALA A 29 -3.98 3.75 11.58
C ALA A 29 -4.25 2.35 11.02
N ALA A 30 -5.17 1.58 11.62
CA ALA A 30 -5.51 0.22 11.19
C ALA A 30 -5.90 0.11 9.70
N PRO A 31 -6.87 0.89 9.17
CA PRO A 31 -7.19 0.86 7.75
C PRO A 31 -6.06 1.39 6.87
N MET A 32 -5.24 2.34 7.36
CA MET A 32 -4.09 2.84 6.59
C MET A 32 -3.02 1.77 6.38
N VAL A 33 -2.73 0.95 7.40
CA VAL A 33 -1.79 -0.19 7.27
C VAL A 33 -2.32 -1.21 6.26
N GLY A 34 -3.61 -1.57 6.35
CA GLY A 34 -4.25 -2.48 5.40
C GLY A 34 -4.26 -1.94 3.97
N GLY A 35 -4.56 -0.65 3.81
CA GLY A 35 -4.52 0.04 2.53
C GLY A 35 -3.13 0.07 1.91
N LEU A 36 -2.10 0.38 2.70
CA LEU A 36 -0.71 0.37 2.25
C LEU A 36 -0.29 -1.01 1.71
N PHE A 37 -0.66 -2.07 2.42
CA PHE A 37 -0.32 -3.45 2.03
C PHE A 37 -1.03 -3.87 0.74
N THR A 38 -2.33 -3.56 0.66
CA THR A 38 -3.16 -3.89 -0.51
C THR A 38 -2.69 -3.12 -1.74
N SER A 39 -2.44 -1.82 -1.61
CA SER A 39 -1.93 -0.98 -2.70
C SER A 39 -0.55 -1.42 -3.17
N PHE A 40 0.35 -1.79 -2.27
CA PHE A 40 1.68 -2.30 -2.65
C PHE A 40 1.59 -3.58 -3.49
N ILE A 41 0.71 -4.52 -3.12
CA ILE A 41 0.46 -5.74 -3.89
C ILE A 41 -0.15 -5.40 -5.25
N MET A 42 -1.13 -4.49 -5.29
CA MET A 42 -1.74 -4.02 -6.52
C MET A 42 -0.70 -3.36 -7.45
N GLU A 43 0.18 -2.53 -6.92
CA GLU A 43 1.25 -1.91 -7.71
C GLU A 43 2.21 -2.94 -8.28
N LEU A 44 2.61 -3.95 -7.50
CA LEU A 44 3.54 -4.96 -7.97
C LEU A 44 2.93 -5.96 -8.96
N LEU A 45 1.62 -6.22 -8.87
CA LEU A 45 0.95 -7.25 -9.68
C LEU A 45 0.15 -6.65 -10.84
N VAL A 46 -0.63 -5.61 -10.57
CA VAL A 46 -1.61 -5.05 -11.51
C VAL A 46 -0.94 -4.12 -12.52
N TYR A 47 -0.02 -3.24 -12.11
CA TYR A 47 0.68 -2.38 -13.06
C TYR A 47 1.47 -3.15 -14.12
N PRO A 48 2.28 -4.19 -13.80
CA PRO A 48 2.97 -4.93 -14.85
C PRO A 48 2.02 -5.75 -15.73
N ALA A 49 0.91 -6.27 -15.16
CA ALA A 49 -0.11 -6.96 -15.95
C ALA A 49 -0.77 -6.02 -16.97
N ILE A 50 -1.15 -4.81 -16.54
CA ILE A 50 -1.72 -3.78 -17.43
C ILE A 50 -0.68 -3.35 -18.47
N TYR A 51 0.57 -3.11 -18.05
CA TYR A 51 1.64 -2.72 -18.96
C TYR A 51 1.89 -3.79 -20.04
N LEU A 52 1.93 -5.07 -19.67
CA LEU A 52 2.08 -6.18 -20.63
C LEU A 52 0.90 -6.28 -21.59
N LEU A 53 -0.33 -6.13 -21.10
CA LEU A 53 -1.53 -6.14 -21.93
C LEU A 53 -1.53 -4.99 -22.94
N TRP A 54 -1.18 -3.79 -22.50
CA TRP A 54 -1.09 -2.63 -23.37
C TRP A 54 0.05 -2.79 -24.39
N LYS A 55 1.25 -3.18 -23.95
CA LYS A 55 2.40 -3.41 -24.84
C LYS A 55 2.12 -4.48 -25.90
N ARG A 56 1.41 -5.57 -25.55
CA ARG A 56 0.99 -6.58 -26.54
C ARG A 56 -0.02 -6.03 -27.53
N ARG A 57 -0.90 -5.12 -27.11
CA ARG A 57 -1.88 -4.47 -27.98
C ARG A 57 -1.22 -3.48 -28.94
N GLU A 58 -0.17 -2.78 -28.51
CA GLU A 58 0.63 -1.90 -29.36
C GLU A 58 1.44 -2.70 -30.39
N ALA A 59 2.09 -3.78 -29.97
CA ALA A 59 2.84 -4.66 -30.87
C ALA A 59 1.97 -5.33 -31.95
N PHE A 60 0.68 -5.54 -31.68
CA PHE A 60 -0.27 -6.10 -32.65
C PHE A 60 -0.89 -5.03 -33.57
N ARG A 61 -0.64 -3.74 -33.28
CA ARG A 61 -1.19 -2.60 -34.04
C ARG A 61 -0.16 -1.96 -34.99
N MET A 62 1.06 -2.49 -35.02
CA MET A 62 2.08 -2.28 -36.06
C MET A 62 2.01 -3.41 -37.08
#